data_AF-A0A2E8YDU0-F1
#
_entry.id   AF-A0A2E8YDU0-F1
#
_cell.length_a   1.000
_cell.length_b   1.000
_cell.length_c   1.000
_cell.angle_alpha   90.00
_cell.angle_beta   90.00
_cell.angle_gamma   90.00
#
_symmetry.space_group_name_H-M   'P 1'
#
loop_
_entity.id
_entity.type
_entity.pdbx_description
1 polymer ?
#
loop_
_entity_poly.entity_id
_entity_poly.type
_entity_poly.pdbx_seq_one_letter_code
_entity_poly.pdbx_strand_id
1 'polypeptide(L)'
;MNITLKLYASLSEFLPAGAVENTVQIEVPERCSLNEVIDHYRVPRRLAHLVLINGHFIEESQRDDPMLKEGDALAIWPPVAGG
;
A
#
# COMPACT_ATOMS: atom_id res chain seq x y z
N MET A 1 12.30 6.83 5.59
CA MET A 1 11.45 6.43 6.72
C MET A 1 10.96 5.01 6.51
N ASN A 2 10.89 4.21 7.58
CA ASN A 2 10.43 2.83 7.50
C ASN A 2 8.92 2.73 7.73
N ILE A 3 8.23 2.00 6.87
CA ILE A 3 6.79 1.71 7.02
C ILE A 3 6.51 0.22 6.75
N THR A 4 5.34 -0.23 7.21
CA THR A 4 4.84 -1.56 6.94
C THR A 4 3.92 -1.55 5.72
N LEU A 5 4.27 -2.23 4.64
CA LEU A 5 3.38 -2.44 3.50
C LEU A 5 2.66 -3.79 3.62
N LYS A 6 1.34 -3.78 3.43
CA LYS A 6 0.49 -4.97 3.42
C LYS A 6 -0.32 -5.02 2.13
N LEU A 7 -0.12 -6.05 1.32
CA LEU A 7 -0.89 -6.29 0.10
C LEU A 7 -1.73 -7.54 0.25
N TYR A 8 -3.04 -7.47 0.02
CA TYR A 8 -3.96 -8.57 0.30
C TYR A 8 -4.48 -9.27 -0.96
N ALA A 9 -4.95 -10.52 -0.78
CA ALA A 9 -5.56 -11.34 -1.82
C ALA A 9 -4.66 -11.44 -3.07
N SER A 10 -5.17 -11.11 -4.26
CA SER A 10 -4.39 -11.14 -5.49
C SER A 10 -3.24 -10.14 -5.48
N LEU A 11 -3.26 -9.09 -4.65
CA LEU A 11 -2.17 -8.12 -4.61
C LEU A 11 -0.91 -8.64 -3.92
N SER A 12 -0.99 -9.75 -3.17
CA SER A 12 0.19 -10.34 -2.53
C SER A 12 1.28 -10.75 -3.53
N GLU A 13 0.93 -10.96 -4.81
CA GLU A 13 1.89 -11.29 -5.88
C GLU A 13 2.89 -10.16 -6.18
N PHE A 14 2.56 -8.91 -5.82
CA PHE A 14 3.41 -7.74 -6.03
C PHE A 14 4.42 -7.49 -4.90
N LEU A 15 4.36 -8.29 -3.82
CA LEU A 15 5.33 -8.17 -2.73
C LEU A 15 6.72 -8.64 -3.18
N PRO A 16 7.79 -7.99 -2.71
CA PRO A 16 9.15 -8.39 -3.02
C PRO A 16 9.51 -9.70 -2.29
N ALA A 17 10.59 -10.34 -2.73
CA ALA A 17 11.17 -11.44 -1.99
C ALA A 17 11.55 -11.01 -0.56
N GLY A 18 11.25 -11.86 0.44
CA GLY A 18 11.45 -11.55 1.85
C GLY A 18 10.20 -11.04 2.58
N ALA A 19 9.08 -10.86 1.88
CA ALA A 19 7.79 -10.68 2.53
C ALA A 19 7.41 -11.91 3.38
N VAL A 20 6.79 -11.66 4.52
CA VAL A 20 6.25 -12.70 5.40
C VAL A 20 4.72 -12.60 5.32
N GLU A 21 4.10 -13.66 4.84
CA GLU A 21 2.67 -13.69 4.48
C GLU A 21 2.32 -12.60 3.47
N ASN A 22 1.59 -11.58 3.90
CA ASN A 22 1.10 -10.48 3.08
C ASN A 22 1.78 -9.14 3.42
N THR A 23 2.87 -9.18 4.20
CA THR A 23 3.48 -8.02 4.84
C THR A 23 4.98 -7.93 4.56
N VAL A 24 5.49 -6.71 4.36
CA VAL A 24 6.92 -6.41 4.24
C VAL A 24 7.24 -5.04 4.85
N GLN A 25 8.43 -4.91 5.47
CA GLN A 25 8.97 -3.60 5.87
C GLN A 25 9.67 -2.97 4.68
N ILE A 26 9.36 -1.70 4.42
CA ILE A 26 9.89 -0.96 3.27
C ILE A 26 10.41 0.38 3.73
N GLU A 27 11.47 0.83 3.07
CA GLU A 27 11.98 2.18 3.25
C GLU A 27 11.46 3.07 2.12
N VAL A 28 10.85 4.19 2.48
CA VAL A 28 10.31 5.18 1.53
C VAL A 28 10.85 6.58 1.84
N PRO A 29 10.90 7.49 0.86
CA PRO A 29 11.24 8.90 1.10
C PRO A 29 10.29 9.57 2.10
N GLU A 30 10.76 10.56 2.87
CA GLU A 30 9.95 11.25 3.89
C GLU A 30 8.71 11.98 3.34
N ARG A 31 8.72 12.33 2.04
CA ARG A 31 7.61 13.01 1.36
C ARG A 31 6.96 12.12 0.31
N CYS A 32 6.99 10.81 0.52
CA CYS A 32 6.41 9.86 -0.41
C CYS A 32 4.88 9.84 -0.33
N SER A 33 4.22 9.82 -1.48
CA SER A 33 2.78 9.62 -1.59
C SER A 33 2.40 8.14 -1.62
N LEU A 34 1.12 7.84 -1.44
CA LEU A 34 0.62 6.46 -1.52
C LEU A 34 0.72 5.91 -2.95
N ASN A 35 0.44 6.75 -3.94
CA ASN A 35 0.53 6.38 -5.35
C ASN A 35 1.97 6.09 -5.78
N GLU A 36 2.96 6.80 -5.25
CA GLU A 36 4.37 6.50 -5.50
C GLU A 36 4.75 5.12 -4.96
N VAL A 37 4.30 4.74 -3.76
CA VAL A 37 4.51 3.39 -3.22
C VAL A 37 3.80 2.34 -4.08
N ILE A 38 2.54 2.56 -4.44
CA ILE A 38 1.75 1.66 -5.31
C ILE A 38 2.48 1.41 -6.64
N ASP A 39 2.94 2.47 -7.30
CA ASP A 39 3.63 2.39 -8.57
C ASP A 39 5.01 1.73 -8.44
N HIS A 40 5.75 1.99 -7.35
CA HIS A 40 7.04 1.36 -7.07
C HIS A 40 6.94 -0.16 -6.99
N TYR A 41 5.91 -0.67 -6.31
CA TYR A 41 5.62 -2.10 -6.21
C TYR A 41 4.86 -2.65 -7.43
N ARG A 42 4.68 -1.84 -8.48
CA ARG A 42 4.00 -2.20 -9.74
C ARG A 42 2.57 -2.70 -9.53
N VAL A 43 1.93 -2.32 -8.43
CA VAL A 43 0.53 -2.61 -8.18
C VAL A 43 -0.29 -1.73 -9.13
N PRO A 44 -1.09 -2.30 -10.05
CA PRO A 44 -1.90 -1.47 -10.94
C PRO A 44 -2.88 -0.63 -10.11
N ARG A 45 -2.89 0.69 -10.28
CA ARG A 45 -3.72 1.61 -9.47
C ARG A 45 -5.21 1.22 -9.45
N ARG A 46 -5.75 0.73 -10.57
CA ARG A 46 -7.14 0.21 -10.67
C ARG A 46 -7.44 -0.97 -9.73
N LEU A 47 -6.41 -1.71 -9.32
CA LEU A 47 -6.52 -2.79 -8.36
C LEU A 47 -6.25 -2.30 -6.93
N ALA A 48 -5.74 -1.10 -6.69
CA ALA A 48 -5.61 -0.56 -5.33
C ALA A 48 -6.96 0.04 -4.87
N HIS A 49 -7.96 -0.82 -4.63
CA HIS A 49 -9.34 -0.38 -4.42
C HIS A 49 -9.55 0.17 -3.01
N LEU A 50 -9.20 -0.61 -1.99
CA LEU A 50 -9.25 -0.18 -0.58
C LEU A 50 -7.83 0.10 -0.10
N VAL A 51 -7.51 1.36 0.20
CA VAL A 51 -6.19 1.79 0.69
C VAL A 51 -6.36 2.39 2.07
N LEU A 52 -5.64 1.85 3.05
CA LEU A 52 -5.71 2.27 4.45
C LEU A 52 -4.34 2.66 4.99
N ILE A 53 -4.27 3.70 5.81
CA ILE A 53 -3.14 4.01 6.70
C ILE A 53 -3.57 3.73 8.13
N ASN A 54 -2.93 2.79 8.82
CA ASN A 54 -3.26 2.41 10.19
C ASN A 54 -4.76 2.09 10.41
N GLY A 55 -5.42 1.55 9.37
CA GLY A 55 -6.85 1.24 9.38
C GLY A 55 -7.78 2.39 8.96
N HIS A 56 -7.26 3.59 8.72
CA HIS A 56 -8.02 4.73 8.20
C HIS A 56 -8.04 4.73 6.68
N PHE A 57 -9.24 4.80 6.10
CA PHE A 57 -9.43 4.81 4.66
C PHE A 57 -8.98 6.10 4.00
N ILE A 58 -8.28 5.96 2.87
CA ILE A 58 -7.79 7.07 2.06
C ILE A 58 -8.43 7.04 0.66
N GLU A 59 -9.16 8.11 0.36
CA GLU A 59 -9.81 8.35 -0.92
C GLU A 59 -8.78 8.44 -2.05
N GLU A 60 -9.15 8.02 -3.27
CA GLU A 60 -8.25 8.03 -4.43
C GLU A 60 -7.66 9.41 -4.72
N SER A 61 -8.46 10.48 -4.58
CA SER A 61 -8.06 11.87 -4.82
C SER A 61 -7.00 12.39 -3.84
N GLN A 62 -6.79 11.73 -2.70
CA GLN A 62 -5.82 12.14 -1.68
C GLN A 62 -4.49 11.38 -1.80
N ARG A 63 -4.41 10.34 -2.65
CA ARG A 63 -3.27 9.40 -2.64
C ARG A 63 -1.98 9.97 -3.20
N ASP A 64 -2.03 11.13 -3.85
CA ASP A 64 -0.84 11.87 -4.30
C ASP A 64 -0.29 12.81 -3.21
N ASP A 65 -1.00 12.99 -2.08
CA ASP A 65 -0.52 13.79 -0.96
C ASP A 65 0.53 13.02 -0.12
N PRO A 66 1.60 13.70 0.35
CA PRO A 66 2.64 13.09 1.18
C PRO A 66 2.18 12.97 2.64
N MET A 67 1.36 11.96 2.92
CA MET A 67 0.71 11.77 4.23
C MET A 67 1.29 10.65 5.10
N LEU A 68 2.17 9.80 4.54
CA LEU A 68 2.81 8.71 5.28
C LEU A 68 3.79 9.24 6.33
N LYS A 69 3.92 8.51 7.43
CA LYS A 69 4.87 8.77 8.52
C LYS A 69 5.67 7.53 8.86
N GLU A 70 6.83 7.74 9.48
CA GLU A 70 7.65 6.66 10.05
C GLU A 70 6.80 5.76 10.97
N GLY A 71 6.86 4.45 10.73
CA GLY A 71 6.15 3.42 11.50
C GLY A 71 4.72 3.14 11.04
N ASP A 72 4.18 3.87 10.05
CA ASP A 72 2.83 3.63 9.55
C ASP A 72 2.66 2.24 8.93
N ALA A 73 1.43 1.73 8.99
CA ALA A 73 1.01 0.55 8.25
C ALA A 73 0.12 0.94 7.07
N LEU A 74 0.63 0.77 5.86
CA LEU A 74 -0.10 0.93 4.60
C LEU A 74 -0.68 -0.43 4.16
N ALA A 75 -2.00 -0.53 4.08
CA ALA A 75 -2.70 -1.75 3.69
C ALA A 75 -3.57 -1.56 2.45
N ILE A 76 -3.48 -2.49 1.49
CA ILE A 76 -4.12 -2.37 0.18
C ILE A 76 -4.84 -3.67 -0.21
N TRP A 77 -6.10 -3.56 -0.63
CA TRP A 77 -6.89 -4.68 -1.16
C TRP A 77 -7.32 -4.45 -2.61
N PRO A 78 -7.42 -5.53 -3.41
CA PRO A 78 -8.08 -5.51 -4.70
C PRO A 78 -9.59 -5.25 -4.57
N PRO A 79 -10.27 -4.87 -5.67
CA PRO A 79 -11.72 -4.86 -5.71
C PRO A 79 -12.24 -6.20 -5.19
N VAL A 80 -13.13 -6.17 -4.19
CA VAL A 80 -13.73 -7.39 -3.68
C VAL A 80 -14.70 -7.90 -4.73
N ALA A 81 -14.42 -9.06 -5.31
CA ALA A 81 -15.43 -9.82 -6.04
C ALA A 81 -16.45 -10.28 -4.99
N GLY A 82 -17.56 -9.54 -4.85
CA GLY A 82 -18.68 -10.01 -4.06
C GLY A 82 -19.10 -11.39 -4.56
N GLY A 83 -19.11 -12.36 -3.65
CA GLY A 83 -19.72 -13.67 -3.89
C GLY A 83 -21.24 -13.58 -3.85
#